data_AF-A0A9W5PYG0-F1
#
_entry.id   AF-A0A9W5PYG0-F1
#
_cell.length_a   1.000
_cell.length_b   1.000
_cell.length_c   1.000
_cell.angle_alpha   90.00
_cell.angle_beta   90.00
_cell.angle_gamma   90.00
#
_symmetry.space_group_name_H-M   'P 1'
#
loop_
_entity.id
_entity.type
_entity.pdbx_description
1 polymer ?
#
loop_
_entity_poly.entity_id
_entity_poly.type
_entity_poly.pdbx_seq_one_letter_code
_entity_poly.pdbx_strand_id
1 'polypeptide(L)'
;MLISKTHYIILTCILILGVLAACGKDKTIEDVKPVEKWENSDKDVTKEEFKEMTKNNNSMGFEKNEIKVYKQDSVQVTTNEQEKTYYVADAYLPIEEAKRIQKDKPSMEELLVKYSGAAQEIIENEKEKEIKVTFVTGPQGYELLSVKYKDGKLKDINATF
;
A
#
# COMPACT_ATOMS: atom_id res chain seq x y z
N MET A 1 -20.58 21.78 -55.38
CA MET A 1 -20.94 21.86 -53.95
C MET A 1 -20.55 20.55 -53.28
N LEU A 2 -19.34 20.49 -52.72
CA LEU A 2 -18.87 19.36 -51.92
C LEU A 2 -19.19 19.64 -50.46
N ILE A 3 -20.31 19.11 -49.96
CA ILE A 3 -20.56 19.03 -48.53
C ILE A 3 -19.93 17.72 -48.03
N SER A 4 -18.67 17.88 -47.66
CA SER A 4 -17.81 17.06 -46.80
C SER A 4 -18.49 15.89 -46.07
N LYS A 5 -18.01 14.68 -46.39
CA LYS A 5 -18.28 13.39 -45.71
C LYS A 5 -17.70 13.30 -44.29
N THR A 6 -17.16 14.38 -43.72
CA THR A 6 -16.44 14.37 -42.44
C THR A 6 -17.38 14.36 -41.23
N HIS A 7 -18.67 14.67 -41.40
CA HIS A 7 -19.63 14.80 -40.28
C HIS A 7 -20.21 13.47 -39.78
N TYR A 8 -20.14 12.39 -40.57
CA TYR A 8 -20.70 11.09 -40.18
C TYR A 8 -19.75 10.21 -39.36
N ILE A 9 -18.46 10.54 -39.29
CA ILE A 9 -17.46 9.75 -38.54
C ILE A 9 -17.37 10.21 -37.08
N ILE A 10 -17.76 11.45 -36.78
CA ILE A 10 -17.65 12.02 -35.43
C ILE A 10 -18.80 11.52 -34.53
N LEU A 11 -19.98 11.22 -35.09
CA LEU A 11 -21.14 10.81 -34.28
C LEU A 11 -21.06 9.36 -33.78
N THR A 12 -20.30 8.49 -34.45
CA THR A 12 -20.16 7.06 -34.07
C THR A 12 -19.08 6.81 -33.02
N CYS A 13 -18.10 7.71 -32.87
CA CYS A 13 -17.06 7.57 -31.83
C CYS A 13 -17.55 7.95 -30.43
N ILE A 14 -18.60 8.76 -30.31
CA ILE A 14 -19.10 9.23 -29.00
C ILE A 14 -19.98 8.17 -28.30
N LEU A 15 -20.55 7.22 -29.04
CA LEU A 15 -21.41 6.18 -28.43
C LEU A 15 -20.64 5.01 -27.79
N ILE A 16 -19.38 4.78 -28.16
CA ILE A 16 -18.59 3.66 -27.60
C ILE A 16 -17.91 4.05 -26.27
N LEU A 17 -17.73 5.35 -26.00
CA LEU A 17 -17.17 5.83 -24.74
C LEU A 17 -18.17 5.86 -23.57
N GLY A 18 -19.47 5.69 -23.84
CA GLY A 18 -20.52 5.74 -22.82
C GLY A 18 -20.75 4.44 -22.04
N VAL A 19 -20.20 3.30 -22.48
CA VAL A 19 -20.53 1.98 -21.90
C VAL A 19 -19.44 1.45 -20.94
N LEU A 20 -18.29 2.12 -20.84
CA LEU A 20 -17.24 1.77 -19.85
C LEU A 20 -17.36 2.52 -18.52
N ALA A 21 -18.27 3.48 -18.39
CA ALA A 21 -18.52 4.19 -17.13
C ALA A 21 -19.51 3.46 -16.18
N ALA A 22 -19.94 2.25 -16.55
CA ALA A 22 -20.89 1.45 -15.78
C ALA A 22 -20.30 0.10 -15.36
N CYS A 23 -19.15 0.11 -14.68
CA CYS A 23 -18.73 -1.01 -13.85
C CYS A 23 -17.89 -0.47 -12.69
N GLY A 24 -18.45 -0.49 -11.49
CA GLY A 24 -17.78 -0.12 -10.25
C GLY A 24 -17.87 1.37 -9.94
N LYS A 25 -18.78 1.74 -9.04
CA LYS A 25 -18.50 2.87 -8.14
C LYS A 25 -17.35 2.41 -7.25
N ASP A 26 -16.12 2.51 -7.75
CA ASP A 26 -14.96 2.42 -6.89
C ASP A 26 -15.04 3.62 -5.95
N LYS A 27 -14.97 3.35 -4.64
CA LYS A 27 -14.81 4.41 -3.63
C LYS A 27 -13.68 5.30 -4.12
N THR A 28 -13.97 6.57 -4.38
CA THR A 28 -12.99 7.55 -4.81
C THR A 28 -11.83 7.55 -3.82
N ILE A 29 -10.65 7.16 -4.28
CA ILE A 29 -9.41 7.04 -3.50
C ILE A 29 -8.87 8.41 -3.03
N GLU A 30 -9.49 9.52 -3.48
CA GLU A 30 -9.07 10.90 -3.20
C GLU A 30 -8.91 11.24 -1.70
N ASP A 31 -9.50 10.45 -0.80
CA ASP A 31 -9.47 10.70 0.64
C ASP A 31 -8.43 9.87 1.43
N VAL A 32 -7.73 8.91 0.80
CA VAL A 32 -6.73 8.10 1.51
C VAL A 32 -5.43 8.88 1.65
N LYS A 33 -5.01 9.13 2.90
CA LYS A 33 -3.78 9.86 3.23
C LYS A 33 -2.82 8.99 4.03
N PRO A 34 -1.49 9.20 3.90
CA PRO A 34 -0.50 8.51 4.70
C PRO A 34 -0.63 8.85 6.18
N VAL A 35 -0.31 7.88 7.04
CA VAL A 35 -0.17 8.11 8.48
C VAL A 35 1.17 8.79 8.76
N GLU A 36 1.14 10.10 9.00
CA GLU A 36 2.34 10.89 9.28
C GLU A 36 2.84 10.76 10.72
N LYS A 37 1.94 10.45 11.65
CA LYS A 37 2.23 10.32 13.10
C LYS A 37 1.61 9.05 13.65
N TRP A 38 2.44 8.24 14.28
CA TRP A 38 2.06 6.98 14.88
C TRP A 38 1.87 7.16 16.38
N GLU A 39 0.76 6.64 16.90
CA GLU A 39 0.43 6.71 18.32
C GLU A 39 0.59 5.35 18.98
N ASN A 40 1.11 5.36 20.20
CA ASN A 40 1.19 4.15 20.99
C ASN A 40 -0.19 3.78 21.52
N SER A 41 -0.83 2.82 20.86
CA SER A 41 -2.09 2.21 21.28
C SER A 41 -1.90 0.84 21.95
N ASP A 42 -0.66 0.37 22.05
CA ASP A 42 -0.31 -0.90 22.67
C ASP A 42 -0.01 -0.66 24.17
N LYS A 43 -0.78 -1.31 25.04
CA LYS A 43 -0.66 -1.14 26.50
C LYS A 43 0.59 -1.82 27.06
N ASP A 44 1.13 -2.79 26.32
CA ASP A 44 2.26 -3.60 26.74
C ASP A 44 3.58 -3.10 26.15
N VAL A 45 3.55 -1.97 25.41
CA VAL A 45 4.72 -1.27 24.89
C VAL A 45 4.88 0.07 25.61
N THR A 46 6.03 0.31 26.23
CA THR A 46 6.33 1.60 26.87
C THR A 46 6.49 2.73 25.85
N LYS A 47 6.47 3.98 26.29
CA LYS A 47 6.67 5.13 25.38
C LYS A 47 8.07 5.11 24.77
N GLU A 48 9.07 4.71 25.54
CA GLU A 48 10.46 4.62 25.14
C GLU A 48 10.64 3.50 24.11
N GLU A 49 10.11 2.31 24.36
CA GLU A 49 10.13 1.20 23.39
C GLU A 49 9.41 1.58 22.10
N PHE A 50 8.22 2.17 22.20
CA PHE A 50 7.46 2.61 21.03
C PHE A 50 8.26 3.61 20.17
N LYS A 51 8.93 4.57 20.82
CA LYS A 51 9.77 5.55 20.12
C LYS A 51 10.93 4.90 19.38
N GLU A 52 11.60 3.92 20.00
CA GLU A 52 12.70 3.20 19.35
C GLU A 52 12.21 2.32 18.19
N MET A 53 11.11 1.59 18.41
CA MET A 53 10.51 0.69 17.40
C MET A 53 9.88 1.44 16.21
N THR A 54 9.57 2.73 16.37
CA THR A 54 8.99 3.57 15.30
C THR A 54 9.95 4.61 14.75
N LYS A 55 11.24 4.61 15.15
CA LYS A 55 12.20 5.65 14.74
C LYS A 55 12.39 5.73 13.21
N ASN A 56 12.23 4.59 12.53
CA ASN A 56 12.30 4.50 11.08
C ASN A 56 10.92 4.40 10.42
N ASN A 57 9.82 4.59 11.15
CA ASN A 57 8.54 4.81 10.48
C ASN A 57 8.64 6.02 9.54
N ASN A 58 7.86 5.98 8.47
CA ASN A 58 7.80 6.95 7.38
C ASN A 58 9.14 7.17 6.68
N SER A 59 10.06 6.19 6.75
CA SER A 59 11.28 6.17 5.93
C SER A 59 10.98 5.87 4.46
N MET A 60 9.83 5.24 4.19
CA MET A 60 9.27 5.03 2.87
C MET A 60 7.76 5.30 2.84
N GLY A 61 7.23 5.52 1.64
CA GLY A 61 5.84 5.86 1.35
C GLY A 61 5.39 5.26 0.02
N PHE A 62 4.13 5.47 -0.33
CA PHE A 62 3.61 5.15 -1.66
C PHE A 62 2.96 6.39 -2.27
N GLU A 63 3.50 6.85 -3.39
CA GLU A 63 3.04 8.04 -4.10
C GLU A 63 3.10 7.81 -5.61
N LYS A 64 2.07 8.28 -6.34
CA LYS A 64 2.00 8.18 -7.80
C LYS A 64 2.21 6.74 -8.31
N ASN A 65 1.61 5.77 -7.61
CA ASN A 65 1.69 4.34 -7.91
C ASN A 65 3.09 3.72 -7.76
N GLU A 66 3.98 4.33 -6.98
CA GLU A 66 5.33 3.83 -6.75
C GLU A 66 5.72 3.94 -5.27
N ILE A 67 6.54 2.98 -4.81
CA ILE A 67 7.20 3.09 -3.50
C ILE A 67 8.27 4.18 -3.55
N LYS A 68 8.19 5.15 -2.63
CA LYS A 68 9.16 6.23 -2.46
C LYS A 68 9.99 6.01 -1.20
N VAL A 69 11.29 6.18 -1.32
CA VAL A 69 12.23 6.14 -0.19
C VAL A 69 12.60 7.57 0.18
N TYR A 70 12.30 7.98 1.41
CA TYR A 70 12.58 9.34 1.92
C TYR A 70 13.83 9.38 2.80
N LYS A 71 14.13 8.31 3.56
CA LYS A 71 15.32 8.19 4.41
C LYS A 71 16.21 7.05 3.90
N GLN A 72 17.15 7.37 3.01
CA GLN A 72 17.97 6.34 2.33
C GLN A 72 18.76 5.47 3.30
N ASP A 73 19.28 6.03 4.39
CA ASP A 73 20.07 5.28 5.38
C ASP A 73 19.23 4.31 6.24
N SER A 74 17.90 4.48 6.23
CA SER A 74 16.96 3.65 6.99
C SER A 74 16.31 2.56 6.14
N VAL A 75 16.48 2.58 4.81
CA VAL A 75 15.82 1.65 3.89
C VAL A 75 16.85 0.88 3.06
N GLN A 76 16.91 -0.43 3.26
CA GLN A 76 17.68 -1.32 2.40
C GLN A 76 16.84 -1.70 1.19
N VAL A 77 17.34 -1.43 -0.02
CA VAL A 77 16.69 -1.83 -1.27
C VAL A 77 17.52 -2.92 -1.94
N THR A 78 16.91 -4.07 -2.19
CA THR A 78 17.53 -5.17 -2.95
C THR A 78 16.70 -5.42 -4.19
N THR A 79 17.36 -5.52 -5.35
CA THR A 79 16.70 -5.81 -6.62
C THR A 79 17.35 -7.04 -7.25
N ASN A 80 16.54 -8.02 -7.63
CA ASN A 80 16.95 -9.13 -8.48
C ASN A 80 16.17 -9.07 -9.81
N GLU A 81 16.31 -10.08 -10.68
CA GLU A 81 15.69 -10.07 -12.01
C GLU A 81 14.15 -9.98 -11.99
N GLN A 82 13.49 -10.35 -10.89
CA GLN A 82 12.03 -10.49 -10.81
C GLN A 82 11.42 -9.68 -9.66
N GLU A 83 12.21 -9.35 -8.64
CA GLU A 83 11.71 -8.80 -7.39
C GLU A 83 12.53 -7.60 -6.95
N LYS A 84 11.82 -6.63 -6.37
CA LYS A 84 12.38 -5.50 -5.65
C LYS A 84 11.88 -5.53 -4.22
N THR A 85 12.81 -5.60 -3.27
CA THR A 85 12.53 -5.65 -1.84
C THR A 85 12.99 -4.36 -1.18
N TYR A 86 12.12 -3.76 -0.39
CA TYR A 86 12.40 -2.64 0.49
C TYR A 86 12.30 -3.14 1.93
N TYR A 87 13.34 -2.95 2.71
CA TYR A 87 13.39 -3.37 4.10
C TYR A 87 13.73 -2.19 5.00
N VAL A 88 12.98 -2.04 6.09
CA VAL A 88 13.13 -0.98 7.09
C VAL A 88 13.23 -1.62 8.47
N ALA A 89 14.42 -1.58 9.07
CA ALA A 89 14.58 -1.97 10.47
C ALA A 89 13.89 -0.95 11.38
N ASP A 90 13.40 -1.39 12.54
CA ASP A 90 12.75 -0.50 13.53
C ASP A 90 11.61 0.34 12.92
N ALA A 91 10.77 -0.35 12.12
CA ALA A 91 9.47 0.12 11.68
C ALA A 91 8.38 -0.74 12.31
N TYR A 92 7.41 -0.08 12.95
CA TYR A 92 6.42 -0.73 13.80
C TYR A 92 5.01 -0.21 13.51
N LEU A 93 4.08 -1.15 13.35
CA LEU A 93 2.66 -0.90 13.22
C LEU A 93 1.99 -1.17 14.57
N PRO A 94 1.30 -0.20 15.19
CA PRO A 94 0.54 -0.45 16.41
C PRO A 94 -0.49 -1.58 16.25
N ILE A 95 -0.61 -2.45 17.25
CA ILE A 95 -1.40 -3.69 17.17
C ILE A 95 -2.88 -3.46 16.82
N GLU A 96 -3.47 -2.35 17.29
CA GLU A 96 -4.85 -2.03 16.96
C GLU A 96 -5.02 -1.65 15.47
N GLU A 97 -4.01 -1.03 14.85
CA GLU A 97 -4.00 -0.81 13.40
C GLU A 97 -3.78 -2.11 12.63
N ALA A 98 -2.92 -3.02 13.12
CA ALA A 98 -2.74 -4.34 12.52
C ALA A 98 -4.05 -5.15 12.51
N LYS A 99 -4.77 -5.17 13.64
CA LYS A 99 -6.12 -5.77 13.75
C LYS A 99 -7.13 -5.11 12.80
N ARG A 100 -7.04 -3.78 12.64
CA ARG A 100 -7.91 -3.02 11.73
C ARG A 100 -7.68 -3.42 10.28
N ILE A 101 -6.43 -3.52 9.83
CA ILE A 101 -6.07 -3.99 8.48
C ILE A 101 -6.57 -5.43 8.26
N GLN A 102 -6.35 -6.32 9.24
CA GLN A 102 -6.81 -7.72 9.18
C GLN A 102 -8.33 -7.83 8.98
N LYS A 103 -9.09 -6.99 9.68
CA LYS A 103 -10.55 -6.97 9.63
C LYS A 103 -11.09 -6.31 8.35
N ASP A 104 -10.59 -5.12 8.03
CA ASP A 104 -11.13 -4.27 6.98
C ASP A 104 -10.69 -4.71 5.59
N LYS A 105 -9.56 -5.44 5.50
CA LYS A 105 -9.03 -6.02 4.25
C LYS A 105 -8.92 -4.97 3.14
N PRO A 106 -8.09 -3.92 3.35
CA PRO A 106 -8.01 -2.78 2.46
C PRO A 106 -7.60 -3.18 1.04
N SER A 107 -7.90 -2.31 0.07
CA SER A 107 -7.32 -2.45 -1.28
C SER A 107 -5.79 -2.31 -1.21
N MET A 108 -5.10 -2.77 -2.25
CA MET A 108 -3.64 -2.65 -2.34
C MET A 108 -3.20 -1.19 -2.19
N GLU A 109 -3.87 -0.29 -2.91
CA GLU A 109 -3.57 1.14 -2.86
C GLU A 109 -3.88 1.76 -1.50
N GLU A 110 -5.00 1.41 -0.86
CA GLU A 110 -5.31 1.90 0.48
C GLU A 110 -4.27 1.43 1.49
N LEU A 111 -3.84 0.16 1.42
CA LEU A 111 -2.79 -0.36 2.29
C LEU A 111 -1.48 0.40 2.08
N LEU A 112 -1.04 0.55 0.82
CA LEU A 112 0.24 1.16 0.50
C LEU A 112 0.26 2.66 0.81
N VAL A 113 -0.76 3.42 0.39
CA VAL A 113 -0.83 4.87 0.67
C VAL A 113 -0.86 5.14 2.17
N LYS A 114 -1.69 4.41 2.92
CA LYS A 114 -1.94 4.72 4.32
C LYS A 114 -0.88 4.15 5.25
N TYR A 115 -0.41 2.93 4.99
CA TYR A 115 0.34 2.13 5.97
C TYR A 115 1.78 1.82 5.58
N SER A 116 2.25 2.06 4.35
CA SER A 116 3.64 1.71 3.94
C SER A 116 4.71 2.35 4.83
N GLY A 117 4.38 3.47 5.49
CA GLY A 117 5.26 4.13 6.46
C GLY A 117 5.59 3.29 7.69
N ALA A 118 4.78 2.29 8.05
CA ALA A 118 5.06 1.35 9.15
C ALA A 118 5.45 -0.05 8.66
N ALA A 119 5.56 -0.27 7.34
CA ALA A 119 5.95 -1.58 6.82
C ALA A 119 7.43 -1.83 7.11
N GLN A 120 7.72 -3.03 7.63
CA GLN A 120 9.09 -3.51 7.77
C GLN A 120 9.61 -4.00 6.42
N GLU A 121 8.76 -4.62 5.61
CA GLU A 121 9.15 -5.18 4.32
C GLU A 121 8.06 -4.95 3.28
N ILE A 122 8.46 -4.53 2.09
CA ILE A 122 7.63 -4.54 0.89
C ILE A 122 8.39 -5.28 -0.21
N ILE A 123 7.77 -6.28 -0.82
CA ILE A 123 8.31 -7.01 -1.97
C ILE A 123 7.39 -6.77 -3.15
N GLU A 124 7.94 -6.20 -4.22
CA GLU A 124 7.28 -6.02 -5.51
C GLU A 124 7.81 -7.06 -6.50
N ASN A 125 6.95 -7.96 -6.99
CA ASN A 125 7.28 -8.93 -8.03
C ASN A 125 6.50 -8.56 -9.32
N GLU A 126 7.16 -7.88 -10.25
CA GLU A 126 6.53 -7.36 -11.47
C GLU A 126 6.06 -8.48 -12.39
N LYS A 127 6.82 -9.58 -12.46
CA LYS A 127 6.52 -10.72 -13.33
C LYS A 127 5.25 -11.44 -12.90
N GLU A 128 5.07 -11.61 -11.59
CA GLU A 128 3.87 -12.23 -11.01
C GLU A 128 2.74 -11.25 -10.69
N LYS A 129 2.98 -9.94 -10.90
CA LYS A 129 2.07 -8.85 -10.53
C LYS A 129 1.65 -8.97 -9.06
N GLU A 130 2.63 -9.21 -8.21
CA GLU A 130 2.44 -9.48 -6.80
C GLU A 130 3.10 -8.41 -5.95
N ILE A 131 2.40 -7.99 -4.89
CA ILE A 131 2.96 -7.16 -3.83
C ILE A 131 2.71 -7.86 -2.50
N LYS A 132 3.77 -8.06 -1.73
CA LYS A 132 3.70 -8.53 -0.35
C LYS A 132 4.17 -7.42 0.59
N VAL A 133 3.40 -7.15 1.62
CA VAL A 133 3.74 -6.17 2.67
C VAL A 133 3.76 -6.90 4.02
N THR A 134 4.86 -6.74 4.75
CA THR A 134 5.04 -7.30 6.10
C THR A 134 5.17 -6.17 7.11
N PHE A 135 4.38 -6.23 8.17
CA PHE A 135 4.43 -5.32 9.31
C PHE A 135 4.87 -6.08 10.56
N VAL A 136 5.69 -5.44 11.38
CA VAL A 136 5.96 -5.86 12.75
C VAL A 136 4.98 -5.16 13.68
N THR A 137 4.44 -5.90 14.64
CA THR A 137 3.48 -5.41 15.62
C THR A 137 3.65 -6.12 16.98
N GLY A 138 2.80 -5.76 17.94
CA GLY A 138 2.74 -6.39 19.26
C GLY A 138 3.86 -6.03 20.22
N PRO A 139 3.81 -6.57 21.46
CA PRO A 139 4.86 -6.37 22.45
C PRO A 139 6.19 -6.95 21.95
N GLN A 140 7.25 -6.15 22.05
CA GLN A 140 8.62 -6.49 21.64
C GLN A 140 8.82 -6.77 20.14
N GLY A 141 7.79 -6.57 19.29
CA GLY A 141 7.92 -6.71 17.84
C GLY A 141 8.04 -8.16 17.35
N TYR A 142 7.49 -9.12 18.08
CA TYR A 142 7.47 -10.53 17.68
C TYR A 142 6.24 -10.93 16.87
N GLU A 143 5.21 -10.08 16.85
CA GLU A 143 4.01 -10.34 16.10
C GLU A 143 4.11 -9.74 14.71
N LEU A 144 3.53 -10.42 13.72
CA LEU A 144 3.60 -10.02 12.33
C LEU A 144 2.20 -9.95 11.72
N LEU A 145 2.04 -9.01 10.80
CA LEU A 145 0.95 -8.99 9.83
C LEU A 145 1.57 -9.03 8.43
N SER A 146 1.25 -10.06 7.64
CA SER A 146 1.63 -10.17 6.24
C SER A 146 0.40 -10.05 5.34
N VAL A 147 0.44 -9.16 4.37
CA VAL A 147 -0.63 -8.95 3.39
C VAL A 147 -0.09 -9.17 1.99
N LYS A 148 -0.75 -10.00 1.18
CA LYS A 148 -0.32 -10.35 -0.17
C LYS A 148 -1.41 -10.02 -1.17
N TYR A 149 -1.05 -9.24 -2.20
CA TYR A 149 -1.90 -8.92 -3.34
C TYR A 149 -1.34 -9.56 -4.59
N LYS A 150 -2.21 -10.10 -5.45
CA LYS A 150 -1.86 -10.60 -6.78
C LYS A 150 -2.85 -10.08 -7.80
N ASP A 151 -2.35 -9.55 -8.91
CA ASP A 151 -3.17 -8.88 -9.92
C ASP A 151 -4.05 -7.76 -9.32
N GLY A 152 -3.50 -7.01 -8.35
CA GLY A 152 -4.19 -5.94 -7.62
C GLY A 152 -5.28 -6.39 -6.63
N LYS A 153 -5.50 -7.70 -6.47
CA LYS A 153 -6.52 -8.25 -5.58
C LYS A 153 -5.89 -8.85 -4.33
N LEU A 154 -6.54 -8.66 -3.19
CA LEU A 154 -6.13 -9.28 -1.93
C LEU A 154 -6.16 -10.80 -2.11
N LYS A 155 -5.00 -11.45 -1.93
CA LYS A 155 -4.84 -12.88 -2.09
C LYS A 155 -4.75 -13.59 -0.75
N ASP A 156 -4.01 -13.01 0.18
CA ASP A 156 -3.82 -13.58 1.52
C ASP A 156 -3.57 -12.49 2.56
N ILE A 157 -3.98 -12.79 3.80
CA ILE A 157 -3.69 -11.98 4.97
C ILE A 157 -3.44 -12.90 6.16
N ASN A 158 -2.22 -12.85 6.69
CA ASN A 158 -1.77 -13.72 7.77
C ASN A 158 -1.30 -12.87 8.96
N ALA A 159 -1.74 -13.23 10.16
CA ALA A 159 -1.35 -12.57 11.40
C ALA A 159 -0.97 -13.61 12.45
N THR A 160 0.01 -13.27 13.30
CA THR A 160 0.55 -14.17 14.34
C THR A 160 0.19 -13.76 15.77
N PHE A 161 -0.67 -12.74 15.93
CA PHE A 161 -1.16 -12.23 17.22
C PHE A 161 -2.52 -12.81 17.62
#